data_AF-A0A816E0Z2-F1
#
_entry.id   AF-A0A816E0Z2-F1
#
_cell.length_a   1.000
_cell.length_b   1.000
_cell.length_c   1.000
_cell.angle_alpha   90.00
_cell.angle_beta   90.00
_cell.angle_gamma   90.00
#
_symmetry.space_group_name_H-M   'P 1'
#
loop_
_entity.id
_entity.type
_entity.pdbx_description
1 polymer ?
#
loop_
_entity_poly.entity_id
_entity_poly.type
_entity_poly.pdbx_seq_one_letter_code
_entity_poly.pdbx_strand_id
1 'polypeptide(L)'
;MNETLIYFWIQIIHYACEATKNPTNDFTGFLLMNPQLLNETELPLAYYKKDTLFSAQAKTAFVLPDLKQLPSILPASASANNRVEKTVNPVHEQPVDELEDDEFLRQFESCTLINWSHKTHLRMAWLYLTRDGRRVGVKKIFDGIKNFIDNSQISRKTTFRFTMTYFWIQMIDLAIAQSPKDISFEEFLRINPHLLDGGLFLGYYKKETMLNNPTARQEMVLPDIKPLPSLVIAKSKN
;
A
#
# COMPACT_ATOMS: atom_id res chain seq x y z
N MET A 1 -9.33 -7.67 -20.09
CA MET A 1 -9.75 -7.16 -18.77
C MET A 1 -10.07 -5.66 -18.94
N ASN A 2 -11.14 -5.12 -18.34
CA ASN A 2 -11.49 -3.70 -18.49
C ASN A 2 -11.05 -2.94 -17.23
N GLU A 3 -9.94 -2.22 -17.31
CA GLU A 3 -9.33 -1.53 -16.17
C GLU A 3 -10.25 -0.47 -15.56
N THR A 4 -10.94 0.33 -16.38
CA THR A 4 -11.91 1.32 -15.89
C THR A 4 -13.05 0.69 -15.10
N LEU A 5 -13.57 -0.45 -15.58
CA LEU A 5 -14.64 -1.18 -14.89
C LEU A 5 -14.16 -1.77 -13.54
N ILE A 6 -12.89 -2.17 -13.45
CA ILE A 6 -12.29 -2.64 -12.20
C ILE A 6 -12.19 -1.49 -11.18
N TYR A 7 -11.63 -0.34 -11.59
CA TYR A 7 -11.56 0.83 -10.71
C TYR A 7 -12.94 1.31 -10.27
N PHE A 8 -13.93 1.26 -11.16
CA PHE A 8 -15.32 1.54 -10.82
C PHE A 8 -15.82 0.66 -9.66
N TRP A 9 -15.70 -0.67 -9.79
CA TRP A 9 -16.18 -1.59 -8.76
C TRP A 9 -15.41 -1.47 -7.45
N ILE A 10 -14.08 -1.27 -7.50
CA ILE A 10 -13.28 -1.03 -6.29
C ILE A 10 -13.79 0.20 -5.55
N GLN A 11 -14.02 1.32 -6.25
CA GLN A 11 -14.45 2.56 -5.64
C GLN A 11 -15.87 2.45 -5.06
N ILE A 12 -16.79 1.81 -5.79
CA ILE A 12 -18.18 1.66 -5.39
C ILE A 12 -18.34 0.69 -4.21
N ILE A 13 -17.58 -0.42 -4.20
CA ILE A 13 -17.54 -1.35 -3.06
C ILE A 13 -16.91 -0.67 -1.85
N HIS A 14 -15.82 0.08 -2.03
CA HIS A 14 -15.20 0.83 -0.94
C HIS A 14 -16.16 1.86 -0.33
N TYR A 15 -16.87 2.62 -1.18
CA TYR A 15 -17.92 3.54 -0.73
C TYR A 15 -19.00 2.83 0.07
N ALA A 16 -19.52 1.71 -0.44
CA ALA A 16 -20.54 0.92 0.23
C ALA A 16 -20.08 0.41 1.60
N CYS A 17 -18.84 -0.08 1.71
CA CYS A 17 -18.26 -0.57 2.97
C CYS A 17 -18.24 0.52 4.05
N GLU A 18 -17.82 1.73 3.70
CA GLU A 18 -17.70 2.84 4.64
C GLU A 18 -19.07 3.47 4.96
N ALA A 19 -19.97 3.55 3.98
CA ALA A 19 -21.29 4.15 4.15
C ALA A 19 -22.26 3.29 4.97
N THR A 20 -22.20 1.96 4.87
CA THR A 20 -23.20 1.07 5.48
C THR A 20 -22.83 0.48 6.84
N LYS A 21 -21.58 0.67 7.32
CA LYS A 21 -21.06 0.14 8.60
C LYS A 21 -21.63 -1.25 8.92
N ASN A 22 -21.26 -2.24 8.11
CA ASN A 22 -21.81 -3.61 8.13
C ASN A 22 -21.81 -4.21 9.56
N PRO A 23 -22.97 -4.31 10.24
CA PRO A 23 -23.03 -4.72 11.64
C PRO A 23 -22.85 -6.22 11.82
N THR A 24 -23.15 -7.02 10.79
CA THR A 24 -23.03 -8.48 10.85
C THR A 24 -21.63 -8.96 10.48
N ASN A 25 -20.80 -8.06 9.93
CA ASN A 25 -19.42 -8.30 9.50
C ASN A 25 -19.27 -9.50 8.54
N ASP A 26 -20.35 -9.87 7.84
CA ASP A 26 -20.37 -10.92 6.82
C ASP A 26 -20.82 -10.36 5.46
N PHE A 27 -20.49 -11.08 4.39
CA PHE A 27 -20.72 -10.63 3.02
C PHE A 27 -22.21 -10.60 2.64
N THR A 28 -23.03 -11.51 3.19
CA THR A 28 -24.46 -11.58 2.91
C THR A 28 -25.17 -10.35 3.50
N GLY A 29 -24.83 -9.98 4.73
CA GLY A 29 -25.32 -8.74 5.35
C GLY A 29 -24.90 -7.48 4.58
N PHE A 30 -23.66 -7.44 4.08
CA PHE A 30 -23.16 -6.34 3.26
C PHE A 30 -23.97 -6.15 1.96
N LEU A 31 -24.25 -7.25 1.23
CA LEU A 31 -25.04 -7.19 0.00
C LEU A 31 -26.51 -6.83 0.26
N LEU A 32 -27.10 -7.29 1.37
CA LEU A 32 -28.46 -6.91 1.74
C LEU A 32 -28.60 -5.40 1.99
N MET A 33 -27.56 -4.77 2.53
CA MET A 33 -27.51 -3.33 2.76
C MET A 33 -27.10 -2.53 1.51
N ASN A 34 -26.54 -3.18 0.49
CA ASN A 34 -26.07 -2.56 -0.75
C ASN A 34 -26.55 -3.32 -2.00
N PRO A 35 -27.87 -3.52 -2.17
CA PRO A 35 -28.42 -4.36 -3.24
C PRO A 35 -28.08 -3.84 -4.64
N GLN A 36 -27.80 -2.53 -4.79
CA GLN A 36 -27.36 -1.93 -6.04
C GLN A 36 -26.07 -2.55 -6.60
N LEU A 37 -25.21 -3.12 -5.74
CA LEU A 37 -23.97 -3.77 -6.16
C LEU A 37 -24.19 -5.03 -7.02
N LEU A 38 -25.40 -5.61 -6.95
CA LEU A 38 -25.79 -6.76 -7.76
C LEU A 38 -26.14 -6.36 -9.21
N ASN A 39 -26.30 -5.07 -9.49
CA ASN A 39 -26.63 -4.57 -10.82
C ASN A 39 -25.36 -4.35 -11.65
N GLU A 40 -24.72 -5.44 -12.07
CA GLU A 40 -23.41 -5.43 -12.74
C GLU A 40 -23.37 -4.64 -14.05
N THR A 41 -24.52 -4.51 -14.73
CA THR A 41 -24.64 -3.85 -16.03
C THR A 41 -25.09 -2.39 -15.91
N GLU A 42 -26.10 -2.12 -15.09
CA GLU A 42 -26.72 -0.80 -15.02
C GLU A 42 -25.95 0.16 -14.12
N LEU A 43 -25.34 -0.34 -13.04
CA LEU A 43 -24.66 0.51 -12.07
C LEU A 43 -23.45 1.26 -12.69
N PRO A 44 -22.54 0.63 -13.46
CA PRO A 44 -21.48 1.36 -14.16
C PRO A 44 -22.01 2.37 -15.18
N LEU A 45 -23.11 2.02 -15.87
CA LEU A 45 -23.71 2.87 -16.91
C LEU A 45 -24.45 4.10 -16.35
N ALA A 46 -24.69 4.15 -15.04
CA ALA A 46 -25.14 5.36 -14.37
C ALA A 46 -24.03 6.42 -14.24
N TYR A 47 -22.76 6.03 -14.35
CA TYR A 47 -21.59 6.90 -14.22
C TYR A 47 -20.85 7.11 -15.55
N TYR A 48 -20.94 6.13 -16.45
CA TYR A 48 -20.24 6.14 -17.73
C TYR A 48 -21.20 6.01 -18.92
N LYS A 49 -20.94 6.74 -20.01
CA LYS A 49 -21.51 6.41 -21.32
C LYS A 49 -20.97 5.06 -21.79
N LYS A 50 -21.78 4.31 -22.54
CA LYS A 50 -21.38 3.01 -23.11
C LYS A 50 -20.10 3.12 -23.94
N ASP A 51 -20.01 4.15 -24.79
CA ASP A 51 -18.85 4.35 -25.66
C ASP A 51 -17.56 4.58 -24.87
N THR A 52 -17.65 5.32 -23.75
CA THR A 52 -16.53 5.58 -22.85
C THR A 52 -16.12 4.30 -22.11
N LEU A 53 -17.07 3.61 -21.46
CA LEU A 53 -16.81 2.44 -20.64
C LEU A 53 -16.25 1.26 -21.43
N PHE A 54 -16.70 1.08 -22.68
CA PHE A 54 -16.29 -0.05 -23.53
C PHE A 54 -15.22 0.33 -24.58
N SER A 55 -14.68 1.54 -24.52
CA SER A 55 -13.59 2.00 -25.38
C SER A 55 -12.31 1.16 -25.22
N ALA A 56 -11.44 1.19 -26.23
CA ALA A 56 -10.12 0.56 -26.15
C ALA A 56 -9.27 1.16 -25.00
N GLN A 57 -9.38 2.47 -24.78
CA GLN A 57 -8.67 3.16 -23.71
C GLN A 57 -9.15 2.74 -22.32
N ALA A 58 -10.46 2.61 -22.11
CA ALA A 58 -11.01 2.15 -20.83
C ALA A 58 -10.59 0.71 -20.49
N LYS A 59 -10.26 -0.10 -21.50
CA LYS A 59 -9.74 -1.45 -21.30
C LYS A 59 -8.31 -1.48 -20.79
N THR A 60 -7.47 -0.49 -21.14
CA THR A 60 -6.02 -0.50 -20.89
C THR A 60 -5.55 0.59 -19.93
N ALA A 61 -6.45 1.45 -19.47
CA ALA A 61 -6.19 2.51 -18.51
C ALA A 61 -7.48 2.90 -17.79
N PHE A 62 -7.35 3.48 -16.60
CA PHE A 62 -8.48 4.11 -15.91
C PHE A 62 -8.92 5.39 -16.64
N VAL A 63 -10.22 5.47 -16.94
CA VAL A 63 -10.89 6.63 -17.49
C VAL A 63 -11.90 7.16 -16.48
N LEU A 64 -11.93 8.48 -16.27
CA LEU A 64 -12.89 9.11 -15.37
C LEU A 64 -14.33 9.00 -15.92
N PRO A 65 -15.35 8.92 -15.04
CA PRO A 65 -16.73 8.87 -15.49
C PRO A 65 -17.18 10.20 -16.09
N ASP A 66 -17.99 10.10 -17.13
CA ASP A 66 -18.43 11.21 -17.97
C ASP A 66 -19.93 11.57 -17.80
N LEU A 67 -20.69 10.79 -17.03
CA LEU A 67 -22.08 11.09 -16.67
C LEU A 67 -22.25 11.58 -15.24
N LYS A 68 -21.53 10.96 -14.29
CA LYS A 68 -21.62 11.30 -12.86
C LYS A 68 -20.28 11.06 -12.17
N GLN A 69 -19.87 11.94 -11.27
CA GLN A 69 -18.66 11.70 -10.47
C GLN A 69 -18.84 10.52 -9.53
N LEU A 70 -17.77 9.74 -9.31
CA LEU A 70 -17.79 8.65 -8.34
C LEU A 70 -17.92 9.22 -6.92
N PRO A 71 -18.68 8.55 -6.05
CA PRO A 71 -18.80 8.99 -4.67
C PRO A 71 -17.45 8.91 -3.95
N SER A 72 -17.16 9.96 -3.18
CA SER A 72 -15.97 10.08 -2.32
C SER A 72 -16.42 10.22 -0.86
N ILE A 73 -15.74 9.51 0.04
CA ILE A 73 -16.03 9.51 1.49
C ILE A 73 -15.25 10.63 2.21
N LEU A 74 -14.45 11.41 1.47
CA LEU A 74 -13.78 12.57 2.04
C LEU A 74 -14.82 13.59 2.49
N PRO A 75 -14.79 14.09 3.74
CA PRO A 75 -15.62 15.21 4.11
C PRO A 75 -15.22 16.41 3.25
N ALA A 76 -16.21 17.00 2.57
CA ALA A 76 -16.03 18.25 1.85
C ALA A 76 -15.80 19.39 2.84
N SER A 77 -14.56 19.60 3.27
CA SER A 77 -14.12 20.85 3.89
C SER A 77 -12.60 20.98 3.85
N ALA A 78 -12.11 21.88 2.99
CA ALA A 78 -11.28 23.03 3.37
C ALA A 78 -10.56 23.58 2.13
N SER A 79 -11.26 24.40 1.35
CA SER A 79 -10.61 25.56 0.75
C SER A 79 -10.26 26.51 1.89
N ALA A 80 -8.98 26.63 2.22
CA ALA A 80 -8.45 27.78 2.95
C ALA A 80 -6.95 27.90 2.67
N ASN A 81 -6.57 29.05 2.15
CA ASN A 81 -5.21 29.53 1.97
C ASN A 81 -4.36 29.28 3.23
N ASN A 82 -3.09 28.92 3.04
CA ASN A 82 -2.01 29.59 3.75
C ASN A 82 -0.67 29.47 3.02
N ARG A 83 -0.16 30.64 2.70
CA ARG A 83 1.19 30.95 2.23
C ARG A 83 2.08 30.90 3.47
N VAL A 84 3.12 30.07 3.50
CA VAL A 84 4.14 30.14 4.56
C VAL A 84 5.53 30.21 3.94
N GLU A 85 6.29 31.13 4.50
CA GLU A 85 7.52 31.75 4.05
C GLU A 85 8.71 30.79 4.05
N LYS A 86 9.63 31.03 3.11
CA LYS A 86 10.95 30.42 3.06
C LYS A 86 11.80 30.96 4.20
N THR A 87 12.08 30.15 5.21
CA THR A 87 13.26 30.31 6.06
C THR A 87 14.20 29.15 5.81
N VAL A 88 15.27 29.42 5.07
CA VAL A 88 16.37 28.48 4.82
C VAL A 88 17.30 28.53 6.03
N ASN A 89 17.30 27.46 6.83
CA ASN A 89 18.39 27.19 7.78
C ASN A 89 19.35 26.15 7.17
N PRO A 90 20.66 26.25 7.44
CA PRO A 90 21.66 25.41 6.80
C PRO A 90 21.53 23.94 7.26
N VAL A 91 21.43 23.04 6.28
CA VAL A 91 21.27 21.60 6.47
C VAL A 91 22.56 21.03 7.08
N HIS A 92 22.51 20.68 8.36
CA HIS A 92 23.47 19.73 8.92
C HIS A 92 23.02 18.35 8.41
N GLU A 93 23.81 17.71 7.54
CA GLU A 93 23.54 16.33 7.07
C GLU A 93 23.70 15.36 8.23
N GLN A 94 22.63 15.18 9.02
CA GLN A 94 22.60 14.13 10.03
C GLN A 94 22.45 12.76 9.36
N PRO A 95 23.15 11.72 9.84
CA PRO A 95 22.97 10.36 9.37
C PRO A 95 21.50 9.93 9.48
N VAL A 96 20.95 9.30 8.45
CA VAL A 96 19.54 8.85 8.41
C VAL A 96 19.17 7.93 9.58
N ASP A 97 20.15 7.18 10.11
CA ASP A 97 19.98 6.29 11.26
C ASP A 97 19.83 7.04 12.60
N GLU A 98 20.26 8.29 12.67
CA GLU A 98 20.18 9.14 13.88
C GLU A 98 18.96 10.07 13.87
N LEU A 99 18.22 10.13 12.76
CA LEU A 99 16.99 10.93 12.68
C LEU A 99 15.93 10.36 13.62
N GLU A 100 15.19 11.24 14.30
CA GLU A 100 13.95 10.89 15.00
C GLU A 100 12.90 10.37 14.01
N ASP A 101 11.99 9.50 14.47
CA ASP A 101 11.04 8.81 13.58
C ASP A 101 10.16 9.74 12.74
N ASP A 102 9.72 10.86 13.33
CA ASP A 102 8.86 11.83 12.65
C ASP A 102 9.62 12.61 11.58
N GLU A 103 10.86 12.99 11.89
CA GLU A 103 11.73 13.68 10.96
C GLU A 103 12.15 12.74 9.81
N PHE A 104 12.43 11.48 10.14
CA PHE A 104 12.69 10.42 9.18
C PHE A 104 11.54 10.26 8.18
N LEU A 105 10.30 10.11 8.66
CA LEU A 105 9.12 9.99 7.80
C LEU A 105 8.88 11.27 6.98
N ARG A 106 9.06 12.45 7.60
CA ARG A 106 8.92 13.73 6.89
C ARG A 106 9.88 13.81 5.72
N GLN A 107 11.16 13.46 5.91
CA GLN A 107 12.15 13.46 4.84
C GLN A 107 11.88 12.40 3.77
N PHE A 108 11.36 11.24 4.16
CA PHE A 108 10.93 10.20 3.22
C PHE A 108 9.78 10.72 2.34
N GLU A 109 8.74 11.27 2.94
CA GLU A 109 7.55 11.78 2.27
C GLU A 109 7.87 12.97 1.35
N SER A 110 8.80 13.83 1.76
CA SER A 110 9.30 14.94 0.92
C SER A 110 10.38 14.53 -0.08
N CYS A 111 10.74 13.24 -0.16
CA CYS A 111 11.76 12.72 -1.08
C CYS A 111 13.15 13.35 -0.90
N THR A 112 13.48 13.77 0.32
CA THR A 112 14.75 14.45 0.67
C THR A 112 15.72 13.56 1.45
N LEU A 113 15.36 12.30 1.75
CA LEU A 113 16.29 11.36 2.36
C LEU A 113 17.55 11.20 1.51
N ILE A 114 18.70 11.24 2.17
CA ILE A 114 20.02 11.13 1.53
C ILE A 114 20.50 9.67 1.39
N ASN A 115 19.85 8.71 2.07
CA ASN A 115 20.17 7.29 2.01
C ASN A 115 18.89 6.44 1.90
N TRP A 116 18.94 5.37 1.11
CA TRP A 116 17.83 4.45 0.84
C TRP A 116 18.29 2.99 0.94
N SER A 117 18.68 2.59 2.15
CA SER A 117 19.20 1.25 2.45
C SER A 117 18.08 0.25 2.78
N HIS A 118 18.41 -1.04 2.88
CA HIS A 118 17.45 -2.06 3.36
C HIS A 118 16.88 -1.70 4.74
N LYS A 119 17.73 -1.29 5.69
CA LYS A 119 17.31 -0.85 7.03
C LYS A 119 16.33 0.33 6.96
N THR A 120 16.57 1.27 6.06
CA THR A 120 15.68 2.43 5.80
C THR A 120 14.29 1.97 5.35
N HIS A 121 14.19 0.97 4.46
CA HIS A 121 12.90 0.42 4.04
C HIS A 121 12.16 -0.26 5.19
N LEU A 122 12.88 -1.06 5.99
CA LEU A 122 12.31 -1.73 7.16
C LEU A 122 11.77 -0.73 8.18
N ARG A 123 12.52 0.35 8.46
CA ARG A 123 12.12 1.41 9.40
C ARG A 123 10.83 2.08 8.96
N MET A 124 10.77 2.51 7.71
CA MET A 124 9.58 3.15 7.13
C MET A 124 8.36 2.23 7.19
N ALA A 125 8.51 0.96 6.78
CA ALA A 125 7.41 0.01 6.81
C ALA A 125 6.95 -0.30 8.25
N TRP A 126 7.88 -0.48 9.18
CA TRP A 126 7.58 -0.69 10.59
C TRP A 126 6.79 0.49 11.18
N LEU A 127 7.23 1.73 10.93
CA LEU A 127 6.56 2.94 11.44
C LEU A 127 5.11 3.06 10.93
N TYR A 128 4.88 2.88 9.63
CA TYR A 128 3.51 2.94 9.10
C TYR A 128 2.63 1.79 9.61
N LEU A 129 3.19 0.59 9.81
CA LEU A 129 2.42 -0.54 10.32
C LEU A 129 2.09 -0.41 11.81
N THR A 130 3.02 0.09 12.64
CA THR A 130 2.79 0.26 14.09
C THR A 130 1.94 1.47 14.42
N ARG A 131 2.07 2.58 13.67
CA ARG A 131 1.34 3.83 13.94
C ARG A 131 -0.05 3.87 13.30
N ASP A 132 -0.17 3.44 12.05
CA ASP A 132 -1.42 3.55 11.28
C ASP A 132 -2.19 2.22 11.20
N GLY A 133 -1.58 1.14 11.67
CA GLY A 133 -2.11 -0.21 11.51
C GLY A 133 -2.01 -0.72 10.06
N ARG A 134 -2.17 -2.03 9.88
CA ARG A 134 -1.92 -2.70 8.59
C ARG A 134 -2.71 -2.10 7.43
N ARG A 135 -4.00 -1.79 7.61
CA ARG A 135 -4.87 -1.32 6.51
C ARG A 135 -4.37 -0.01 5.90
N VAL A 136 -4.08 0.97 6.75
CA VAL A 136 -3.61 2.30 6.30
C VAL A 136 -2.12 2.25 5.99
N GLY A 137 -1.33 1.58 6.82
CA GLY A 137 0.11 1.48 6.70
C GLY A 137 0.56 0.85 5.38
N VAL A 138 -0.09 -0.25 4.95
CA VAL A 138 0.18 -0.86 3.63
C VAL A 138 0.04 0.16 2.50
N LYS A 139 -1.06 0.92 2.48
CA LYS A 139 -1.29 1.94 1.45
C LYS A 139 -0.18 3.00 1.47
N LYS A 140 0.16 3.53 2.65
CA LYS A 140 1.23 4.53 2.80
C LYS A 140 2.60 3.99 2.35
N ILE A 141 2.92 2.73 2.64
CA ILE A 141 4.16 2.09 2.20
C ILE A 141 4.21 2.02 0.67
N PHE A 142 3.15 1.52 0.03
CA PHE A 142 3.10 1.39 -1.43
C PHE A 142 3.18 2.75 -2.14
N ASP A 143 2.40 3.73 -1.69
CA ASP A 143 2.36 5.06 -2.29
C ASP A 143 3.68 5.81 -2.03
N GLY A 144 4.19 5.74 -0.80
CA GLY A 144 5.44 6.37 -0.41
C GLY A 144 6.65 5.84 -1.17
N ILE A 145 6.79 4.51 -1.31
CA ILE A 145 7.92 3.94 -2.07
C ILE A 145 7.84 4.35 -3.55
N LYS A 146 6.65 4.32 -4.17
CA LYS A 146 6.49 4.76 -5.56
C LYS A 146 6.89 6.22 -5.72
N ASN A 147 6.34 7.10 -4.87
CA ASN A 147 6.65 8.53 -4.87
C ASN A 147 8.16 8.78 -4.68
N PHE A 148 8.79 8.07 -3.74
CA PHE A 148 10.21 8.21 -3.46
C PHE A 148 11.09 7.74 -4.63
N ILE A 149 10.73 6.62 -5.26
CA ILE A 149 11.45 6.11 -6.44
C ILE A 149 11.36 7.08 -7.61
N ASP A 150 10.18 7.65 -7.85
CA ASP A 150 9.92 8.53 -8.99
C ASP A 150 10.55 9.93 -8.82
N ASN A 151 10.65 10.43 -7.58
CA ASN A 151 11.01 11.83 -7.32
C ASN A 151 12.35 12.03 -6.60
N SER A 152 12.94 11.01 -5.96
CA SER A 152 14.21 11.18 -5.24
C SER A 152 15.43 11.20 -6.18
N GLN A 153 16.49 11.88 -5.75
CA GLN A 153 17.74 11.94 -6.53
C GLN A 153 18.60 10.66 -6.38
N ILE A 154 18.42 9.90 -5.31
CA ILE A 154 19.20 8.69 -4.99
C ILE A 154 18.60 7.40 -5.57
N SER A 155 17.30 7.41 -5.89
CA SER A 155 16.57 6.23 -6.39
C SER A 155 16.79 5.92 -7.86
N ARG A 156 17.52 6.73 -8.64
CA ARG A 156 17.62 6.62 -10.12
C ARG A 156 18.10 5.25 -10.65
N LYS A 157 18.57 4.34 -9.79
CA LYS A 157 18.98 2.97 -10.15
C LYS A 157 18.04 1.87 -9.63
N THR A 158 16.97 2.21 -8.92
CA THR A 158 16.08 1.26 -8.25
C THR A 158 14.69 1.34 -8.89
N THR A 159 14.09 0.17 -9.18
CA THR A 159 12.74 0.08 -9.73
C THR A 159 11.79 -0.46 -8.67
N PHE A 160 10.58 0.11 -8.60
CA PHE A 160 9.52 -0.41 -7.76
C PHE A 160 9.18 -1.87 -8.12
N ARG A 161 8.99 -2.73 -7.11
CA ARG A 161 8.63 -4.15 -7.28
C ARG A 161 7.51 -4.53 -6.33
N PHE A 162 6.31 -4.67 -6.85
CA PHE A 162 5.11 -4.92 -6.06
C PHE A 162 5.23 -6.15 -5.14
N THR A 163 5.56 -7.31 -5.70
CA THR A 163 5.64 -8.57 -4.92
C THR A 163 6.71 -8.50 -3.84
N MET A 164 7.85 -7.84 -4.11
CA MET A 164 8.91 -7.66 -3.12
C MET A 164 8.46 -6.75 -1.97
N THR A 165 7.80 -5.62 -2.27
CA THR A 165 7.23 -4.74 -1.26
C THR A 165 6.19 -5.48 -0.41
N TYR A 166 5.30 -6.25 -1.04
CA TYR A 166 4.30 -7.04 -0.33
C TYR A 166 4.93 -8.11 0.59
N PHE A 167 5.97 -8.80 0.12
CA PHE A 167 6.71 -9.77 0.92
C PHE A 167 7.24 -9.16 2.22
N TRP A 168 7.91 -8.01 2.13
CA TRP A 168 8.48 -7.34 3.30
C TRP A 168 7.40 -6.83 4.26
N ILE A 169 6.31 -6.27 3.74
CA ILE A 169 5.14 -5.91 4.55
C ILE A 169 4.65 -7.13 5.36
N GLN A 170 4.50 -8.28 4.73
CA GLN A 170 4.00 -9.49 5.39
C GLN A 170 4.97 -9.98 6.48
N MET A 171 6.28 -9.97 6.22
CA MET A 171 7.28 -10.41 7.19
C MET A 171 7.38 -9.46 8.39
N ILE A 172 7.31 -8.15 8.14
CA ILE A 172 7.36 -7.14 9.21
C ILE A 172 6.07 -7.19 10.04
N ASP A 173 4.90 -7.27 9.41
CA ASP A 173 3.61 -7.35 10.10
C ASP A 173 3.51 -8.60 10.99
N LEU A 174 4.00 -9.75 10.52
CA LEU A 174 4.11 -10.96 11.33
C LEU A 174 5.05 -10.76 12.52
N ALA A 175 6.24 -10.19 12.28
CA ALA A 175 7.21 -9.94 13.33
C ALA A 175 6.68 -8.95 14.38
N ILE A 176 5.96 -7.91 13.96
CA ILE A 176 5.27 -6.96 14.87
C ILE A 176 4.27 -7.72 15.75
N ALA A 177 3.45 -8.58 15.16
CA ALA A 177 2.45 -9.35 15.89
C ALA A 177 3.07 -10.35 16.91
N GLN A 178 4.31 -10.78 16.68
CA GLN A 178 5.05 -11.69 17.56
C GLN A 178 5.97 -10.97 18.56
N SER A 179 6.17 -9.67 18.41
CA SER A 179 7.05 -8.86 19.26
C SER A 179 6.27 -8.17 20.37
N PRO A 180 6.95 -7.75 21.47
CA PRO A 180 6.35 -6.86 22.45
C PRO A 180 5.87 -5.56 21.80
N LYS A 181 4.79 -4.99 22.33
CA LYS A 181 4.30 -3.67 21.93
C LYS A 181 5.20 -2.58 22.51
N ASP A 182 5.12 -1.38 21.92
CA ASP A 182 5.75 -0.16 22.42
C ASP A 182 7.29 -0.24 22.57
N ILE A 183 7.93 -1.00 21.68
CA ILE A 183 9.40 -1.07 21.56
C ILE A 183 9.91 -0.12 20.48
N SER A 184 11.16 0.32 20.60
CA SER A 184 11.82 1.09 19.55
C SER A 184 12.13 0.22 18.32
N PHE A 185 12.38 0.87 17.18
CA PHE A 185 12.76 0.16 15.95
C PHE A 185 14.05 -0.66 16.10
N GLU A 186 15.05 -0.13 16.83
CA GLU A 186 16.31 -0.84 17.08
C GLU A 186 16.10 -2.10 17.94
N GLU A 187 15.23 -2.01 18.96
CA GLU A 187 14.87 -3.16 19.78
C GLU A 187 14.07 -4.19 18.97
N PHE A 188 13.17 -3.74 18.11
CA PHE A 188 12.44 -4.60 17.18
C PHE A 188 13.38 -5.38 16.25
N LEU A 189 14.41 -4.74 15.68
CA LEU A 189 15.41 -5.40 14.85
C LEU A 189 16.30 -6.36 15.64
N ARG A 190 16.63 -6.03 16.90
CA ARG A 190 17.40 -6.91 17.79
C ARG A 190 16.67 -8.21 18.08
N ILE A 191 15.35 -8.17 18.24
CA ILE A 191 14.49 -9.34 18.43
C ILE A 191 14.28 -10.11 17.13
N ASN A 192 14.25 -9.41 15.99
CA ASN A 192 13.97 -9.97 14.67
C ASN A 192 15.15 -9.82 13.68
N PRO A 193 16.36 -10.32 14.00
CA PRO A 193 17.57 -10.04 13.21
C PRO A 193 17.50 -10.63 11.80
N HIS A 194 16.68 -11.67 11.59
CA HIS A 194 16.44 -12.26 10.27
C HIS A 194 15.85 -11.28 9.25
N LEU A 195 15.17 -10.21 9.69
CA LEU A 195 14.65 -9.17 8.79
C LEU A 195 15.76 -8.36 8.11
N LEU A 196 16.96 -8.31 8.70
CA LEU A 196 18.12 -7.61 8.11
C LEU A 196 18.74 -8.36 6.92
N ASP A 197 18.42 -9.65 6.76
CA ASP A 197 18.84 -10.42 5.60
C ASP A 197 18.01 -10.03 4.37
N GLY A 198 18.55 -9.15 3.52
CA GLY A 198 17.90 -8.77 2.26
C GLY A 198 17.63 -9.95 1.30
N GLY A 199 18.26 -11.11 1.54
CA GLY A 199 18.06 -12.36 0.82
C GLY A 199 16.92 -13.24 1.36
N LEU A 200 16.23 -12.84 2.45
CA LEU A 200 15.20 -13.65 3.11
C LEU A 200 14.12 -14.18 2.17
N PHE A 201 13.77 -13.41 1.14
CA PHE A 201 12.78 -13.80 0.13
C PHE A 201 13.17 -15.08 -0.64
N LEU A 202 14.46 -15.42 -0.73
CA LEU A 202 14.97 -16.61 -1.44
C LEU A 202 14.51 -17.92 -0.79
N GLY A 203 14.06 -17.90 0.46
CA GLY A 203 13.43 -19.06 1.11
C GLY A 203 11.98 -19.29 0.69
N TYR A 204 11.35 -18.31 0.02
CA TYR A 204 9.94 -18.33 -0.36
C TYR A 204 9.75 -18.27 -1.87
N TYR A 205 10.64 -17.57 -2.58
CA TYR A 205 10.56 -17.33 -4.01
C TYR A 205 11.83 -17.76 -4.73
N LYS A 206 11.66 -18.38 -5.90
CA LYS A 206 12.74 -18.51 -6.88
C LYS A 206 13.13 -17.12 -7.41
N LYS A 207 14.40 -16.98 -7.82
CA LYS A 207 14.90 -15.72 -8.40
C LYS A 207 14.14 -15.37 -9.69
N GLU A 208 13.77 -16.37 -10.48
CA GLU A 208 13.00 -16.21 -11.70
C GLU A 208 11.64 -15.55 -11.40
N THR A 209 10.94 -16.06 -10.38
CA THR A 209 9.63 -15.57 -9.97
C THR A 209 9.69 -14.17 -9.35
N MET A 210 10.68 -13.88 -8.50
CA MET A 210 10.76 -12.57 -7.83
C MET A 210 11.45 -11.48 -8.69
N LEU A 211 12.53 -11.83 -9.39
CA LEU A 211 13.41 -10.86 -10.05
C LEU A 211 13.13 -10.71 -11.55
N ASN A 212 12.83 -11.81 -12.24
CA ASN A 212 12.75 -11.87 -13.69
C ASN A 212 11.30 -11.83 -14.23
N ASN A 213 10.32 -12.16 -13.39
CA ASN A 213 8.90 -12.10 -13.76
C ASN A 213 8.40 -10.64 -13.86
N PRO A 214 7.93 -10.19 -15.04
CA PRO A 214 7.36 -8.85 -15.20
C PRO A 214 6.10 -8.64 -14.34
N THR A 215 5.27 -9.67 -14.21
CA THR A 215 4.04 -9.64 -13.41
C THR A 215 4.33 -9.37 -11.94
N ALA A 216 5.35 -10.02 -11.36
CA ALA A 216 5.75 -9.81 -9.96
C ALA A 216 6.22 -8.37 -9.67
N ARG A 217 6.56 -7.57 -10.71
CA ARG A 217 6.88 -6.15 -10.55
C ARG A 217 5.63 -5.29 -10.41
N GLN A 218 4.54 -5.65 -11.07
CA GLN A 218 3.33 -4.83 -11.16
C GLN A 218 2.26 -5.25 -10.16
N GLU A 219 2.17 -6.54 -9.84
CA GLU A 219 1.17 -7.09 -8.94
C GLU A 219 1.74 -8.14 -7.98
N MET A 220 0.89 -8.62 -7.06
CA MET A 220 1.23 -9.65 -6.10
C MET A 220 1.22 -11.02 -6.77
N VAL A 221 2.35 -11.71 -6.74
CA VAL A 221 2.47 -13.11 -7.14
C VAL A 221 2.76 -13.95 -5.89
N LEU A 222 2.09 -15.10 -5.76
CA LEU A 222 2.30 -16.02 -4.65
C LEU A 222 3.71 -16.66 -4.69
N PRO A 223 4.30 -17.02 -3.55
CA PRO A 223 5.58 -17.71 -3.53
C PRO A 223 5.52 -19.13 -4.08
N ASP A 224 6.60 -19.58 -4.70
CA ASP A 224 6.73 -20.83 -5.45
C ASP A 224 7.68 -21.85 -4.80
N ILE A 225 8.32 -21.51 -3.67
CA ILE A 225 9.12 -22.43 -2.85
C ILE A 225 8.36 -22.82 -1.58
N LYS A 226 7.88 -21.83 -0.83
CA LYS A 226 7.20 -22.02 0.46
C LYS A 226 6.10 -20.97 0.63
N PRO A 227 4.91 -21.33 1.15
CA PRO A 227 3.88 -20.32 1.43
C PRO A 227 4.36 -19.27 2.43
N LEU A 228 3.86 -18.03 2.28
CA LEU A 228 4.11 -16.98 3.25
C LEU A 228 3.50 -17.36 4.61
N PRO A 229 4.17 -17.04 5.72
CA PRO A 229 3.63 -17.29 7.04
C PRO A 229 2.36 -16.44 7.29
N SER A 230 1.34 -17.08 7.86
CA SER A 230 0.06 -16.47 8.19
C SER A 230 -0.15 -16.47 9.70
N LEU A 231 -0.76 -15.41 10.22
CA LEU A 231 -1.22 -15.31 11.61
C LEU A 231 -2.45 -16.18 11.89
N VAL A 232 -3.12 -16.67 10.84
CA VAL A 232 -4.22 -17.63 10.96
C VAL A 232 -3.61 -19.01 11.10
N ILE A 233 -3.50 -19.50 12.34
CA ILE A 233 -3.20 -20.92 12.60
C ILE A 233 -4.38 -21.70 12.02
N ALA A 234 -4.17 -22.36 10.89
CA ALA A 234 -5.07 -23.42 10.45
C ALA A 234 -5.06 -24.47 11.57
N LYS A 235 -6.17 -24.62 12.30
CA LYS A 235 -6.35 -25.76 13.18
C LYS A 235 -6.17 -27.01 12.32
N SER A 236 -5.05 -27.71 12.51
CA SER A 236 -4.89 -29.07 12.02
C SER A 236 -6.09 -29.87 12.50
N LYS A 237 -6.90 -30.39 11.57
CA LYS A 237 -7.88 -31.41 11.91
C LYS A 237 -7.08 -32.63 12.38
N ASN A 238 -7.11 -32.90 13.68
CA ASN A 238 -6.87 -34.24 14.20
C ASN A 238 -8.06 -35.12 13.84
#